data_AF-S4P9B8-F1
#
_entry.id   AF-S4P9B8-F1
#
_cell.length_a   1.000
_cell.length_b   1.000
_cell.length_c   1.000
_cell.angle_alpha   90.00
_cell.angle_beta   90.00
_cell.angle_gamma   90.00
#
_symmetry.space_group_name_H-M   'P 1'
#
loop_
_entity.id
_entity.type
_entity.pdbx_description
1 polymer ?
#
loop_
_entity_poly.entity_id
_entity_poly.type
_entity_poly.pdbx_seq_one_letter_code
_entity_poly.pdbx_strand_id
1 'polypeptide(L)'
;MQANYEQIVKAQHSVPGHSEQRLTDQDKFRVFQGVMDKLFDSFESVPTNNFAEFSAGVFNWLEEYCKPQSLRTLVHGVLREQSYTP
;
A
#
# COMPACT_ATOMS: atom_id res chain seq x y z
N MET A 1 0.31 36.93 1.22
CA MET A 1 0.62 35.60 0.62
C MET A 1 -0.49 34.57 0.84
N GLN A 2 -1.22 34.59 1.97
CA GLN A 2 -2.31 33.64 2.27
C GLN A 2 -3.50 33.69 1.28
N ALA A 3 -3.93 34.90 0.88
CA ALA A 3 -5.04 35.08 -0.04
C ALA A 3 -4.82 34.46 -1.43
N ASN A 4 -3.56 34.33 -1.89
CA ASN A 4 -3.22 33.71 -3.16
C ASN A 4 -3.35 32.18 -3.08
N TYR A 5 -2.87 31.58 -1.97
CA TYR A 5 -3.00 30.14 -1.72
C TYR A 5 -4.47 29.72 -1.66
N GLU A 6 -5.32 30.48 -0.97
CA GLU A 6 -6.76 30.18 -0.88
C GLU A 6 -7.47 30.26 -2.24
N GLN A 7 -7.05 31.19 -3.12
CA GLN A 7 -7.59 31.30 -4.48
C GLN A 7 -7.15 30.13 -5.35
N ILE A 8 -5.89 29.69 -5.25
CA ILE A 8 -5.38 28.51 -5.96
C ILE A 8 -6.11 27.25 -5.51
N VAL A 9 -6.30 27.06 -4.20
CA VAL A 9 -7.04 25.91 -3.63
C VAL A 9 -8.49 25.91 -4.12
N LYS A 10 -9.19 27.04 -4.07
CA LYS A 10 -10.57 27.15 -4.57
C LYS A 10 -10.66 26.87 -6.07
N ALA A 11 -9.70 27.37 -6.86
CA ALA A 11 -9.64 27.13 -8.30
C ALA A 11 -9.40 25.64 -8.64
N GLN A 12 -8.55 24.95 -7.87
CA GLN A 12 -8.33 23.50 -8.03
C GLN A 12 -9.58 22.67 -7.69
N HIS A 13 -10.40 23.13 -6.75
CA HIS A 13 -11.67 22.49 -6.41
C HIS A 13 -12.80 22.80 -7.40
N SER A 14 -12.73 23.90 -8.16
CA SER A 14 -13.77 24.33 -9.09
C SER A 14 -13.61 23.82 -10.52
N VAL A 15 -12.55 23.06 -10.84
CA VAL A 15 -12.38 22.46 -12.17
C VAL A 15 -13.21 21.17 -12.23
N PRO A 16 -14.31 21.13 -13.02
CA PRO A 16 -15.08 19.90 -13.23
C PRO A 16 -14.16 18.89 -13.93
N GLY A 17 -13.96 17.71 -13.33
CA GLY A 17 -13.10 16.64 -13.85
C GLY A 17 -11.81 16.36 -13.06
N HIS A 18 -11.34 17.28 -12.20
CA HIS A 18 -10.17 17.01 -11.33
C HIS A 18 -10.52 16.26 -10.03
N SER A 19 -11.78 16.32 -9.62
CA SER A 19 -12.31 15.57 -8.48
C SER A 19 -12.59 14.10 -8.81
N GLU A 20 -12.89 13.77 -10.07
CA GLU A 20 -13.18 12.39 -10.52
C GLU A 20 -11.94 11.50 -10.60
N GLN A 21 -10.75 12.09 -10.68
CA GLN A 21 -9.49 11.33 -10.78
C GLN A 21 -8.84 11.04 -9.42
N ARG A 22 -9.45 11.50 -8.32
CA ARG A 22 -8.94 11.25 -6.96
C ARG A 22 -9.51 9.93 -6.45
N LEU A 23 -8.63 8.94 -6.27
CA LEU A 23 -8.97 7.71 -5.55
C LEU A 23 -9.59 8.07 -4.20
N THR A 24 -10.71 7.44 -3.87
CA THR A 24 -11.33 7.64 -2.57
C THR A 24 -10.40 7.10 -1.48
N ASP A 25 -10.48 7.64 -0.27
CA ASP A 25 -9.69 7.07 0.83
C ASP A 25 -10.06 5.61 1.08
N GLN A 26 -11.31 5.23 0.82
CA GLN A 26 -11.75 3.83 0.89
C GLN A 26 -10.99 2.94 -0.11
N ASP A 27 -10.77 3.40 -1.34
CA ASP A 27 -9.99 2.64 -2.33
C ASP A 27 -8.53 2.51 -1.90
N LYS A 28 -7.94 3.58 -1.33
CA LYS A 28 -6.59 3.53 -0.77
C LYS A 28 -6.50 2.54 0.39
N PHE A 29 -7.48 2.53 1.29
CA PHE A 29 -7.54 1.58 2.40
C PHE A 29 -7.68 0.14 1.93
N ARG A 30 -8.47 -0.13 0.88
CA ARG A 30 -8.58 -1.49 0.30
C ARG A 30 -7.24 -1.97 -0.26
N VAL A 31 -6.52 -1.12 -0.98
CA VAL A 31 -5.18 -1.46 -1.49
C VAL A 31 -4.21 -1.68 -0.33
N PHE A 32 -4.21 -0.80 0.67
CA PHE A 32 -3.36 -0.96 1.85
C PHE A 32 -3.65 -2.27 2.58
N GLN A 33 -4.92 -2.59 2.82
CA GLN A 33 -5.33 -3.83 3.44
C GLN A 33 -4.83 -5.05 2.65
N GLY A 34 -5.06 -5.08 1.32
CA GLY A 34 -4.57 -6.19 0.50
C GLY A 34 -3.04 -6.35 0.51
N VAL A 35 -2.29 -5.25 0.62
CA VAL A 35 -0.83 -5.31 0.78
C VAL A 35 -0.46 -5.89 2.14
N MET A 36 -1.12 -5.46 3.22
CA MET A 36 -0.87 -5.96 4.57
C MET A 36 -1.23 -7.44 4.72
N ASP A 37 -2.36 -7.88 4.14
CA ASP A 37 -2.81 -9.27 4.16
C ASP A 37 -1.77 -10.18 3.50
N LYS A 38 -1.29 -9.81 2.31
CA LYS A 38 -0.26 -10.61 1.60
C LYS A 38 1.09 -10.64 2.33
N LEU A 39 1.47 -9.54 2.99
CA LEU A 39 2.67 -9.52 3.83
C LEU A 39 2.50 -10.44 5.04
N PHE A 40 1.33 -10.43 5.67
CA PHE A 40 1.00 -11.32 6.78
C PHE A 40 1.03 -12.79 6.35
N ASP A 41 0.40 -13.14 5.22
CA ASP A 41 0.44 -14.50 4.66
C ASP A 41 1.87 -14.98 4.44
N SER A 42 2.74 -14.12 3.91
CA SER A 42 4.16 -14.47 3.72
C SER A 42 4.91 -14.64 5.04
N PHE A 43 4.51 -13.90 6.09
CA PHE A 43 5.11 -13.97 7.41
C PHE A 43 4.75 -15.26 8.16
N GLU A 44 3.62 -15.91 7.82
CA GLU A 44 3.27 -17.22 8.41
C GLU A 44 4.33 -18.30 8.18
N SER A 45 5.20 -18.12 7.19
CA SER A 45 6.34 -19.01 6.94
C SER A 45 7.48 -18.88 7.98
N VAL A 46 7.46 -17.84 8.83
CA VAL A 46 8.51 -17.57 9.82
C VAL A 46 8.34 -18.49 11.04
N PRO A 47 9.37 -19.27 11.43
CA PRO A 47 9.29 -20.17 12.57
C PRO A 47 9.13 -19.39 13.90
N THR A 48 8.24 -19.88 14.78
CA THR A 48 7.91 -19.22 16.06
C THR A 48 8.27 -20.05 17.29
N ASN A 49 9.02 -21.14 17.11
CA ASN A 49 9.31 -22.13 18.15
C ASN A 49 10.16 -21.59 19.30
N ASN A 50 11.14 -20.73 18.99
CA ASN A 50 11.98 -20.06 19.99
C ASN A 50 12.54 -18.75 19.42
N PHE A 51 13.10 -17.90 20.29
CA PHE A 51 13.59 -16.58 19.89
C PHE A 51 14.75 -16.63 18.88
N ALA A 52 15.64 -17.62 18.97
CA ALA A 52 16.78 -17.71 18.06
C ALA A 52 16.33 -18.04 16.63
N GLU A 53 15.44 -19.02 16.49
CA GLU A 53 14.83 -19.38 15.20
C GLU A 53 13.95 -18.26 14.67
N PHE A 54 13.12 -17.66 15.53
CA PHE A 54 12.26 -16.56 15.14
C PHE A 54 13.04 -15.35 14.64
N SER A 55 14.05 -14.89 15.40
CA SER A 55 14.86 -13.74 14.99
C SER A 55 15.60 -13.98 13.68
N ALA A 56 16.19 -15.16 13.48
CA ALA A 56 16.82 -15.55 12.21
C ALA A 56 15.79 -15.64 11.07
N GLY A 57 14.62 -16.22 11.33
CA GLY A 57 13.52 -16.32 10.36
C GLY A 57 12.98 -14.97 9.94
N VAL A 58 12.84 -14.01 10.86
CA VAL A 58 12.43 -12.63 10.56
C VAL A 58 13.44 -11.95 9.65
N PHE A 59 14.75 -12.12 9.88
CA PHE A 59 15.77 -11.55 8.97
C PHE A 59 15.65 -12.13 7.56
N ASN A 60 15.52 -13.46 7.44
CA ASN A 60 15.34 -14.11 6.14
C ASN A 60 14.07 -13.60 5.43
N TRP A 61 12.96 -13.48 6.16
CA TRP A 61 11.71 -12.94 5.61
C TRP A 61 11.85 -11.50 5.13
N LEU A 62 12.52 -10.64 5.90
CA LEU A 62 12.80 -9.26 5.49
C LEU A 62 13.63 -9.20 4.20
N GLU A 63 14.63 -10.06 4.08
CA GLU A 63 15.50 -10.11 2.91
C GLU A 63 14.82 -10.70 1.68
N GLU A 64 13.83 -11.57 1.83
CA GLU A 64 13.15 -12.20 0.71
C GLU A 64 11.92 -11.39 0.26
N TYR A 65 11.06 -11.00 1.20
CA TYR A 65 9.73 -10.44 0.93
C TYR A 65 9.67 -8.91 1.06
N CYS A 66 10.54 -8.29 1.87
CA CYS A 66 10.47 -6.86 2.19
C CYS A 66 11.49 -5.99 1.43
N LYS A 67 12.20 -6.55 0.43
CA LYS A 67 13.03 -5.74 -0.48
C LYS A 67 12.17 -4.77 -1.30
N PRO A 68 12.70 -3.59 -1.67
CA PRO A 68 11.93 -2.59 -2.45
C PRO A 68 11.30 -3.16 -3.73
N GLN A 69 12.00 -4.05 -4.42
CA GLN A 69 11.52 -4.71 -5.63
C GLN A 69 10.37 -5.68 -5.32
N SER A 70 10.49 -6.50 -4.26
CA SER A 70 9.46 -7.43 -3.81
C SER A 70 8.18 -6.69 -3.40
N LEU A 71 8.32 -5.63 -2.59
CA LEU A 71 7.20 -4.77 -2.18
C LEU A 71 6.54 -4.07 -3.36
N ARG A 72 7.32 -3.59 -4.34
CA ARG A 72 6.76 -2.98 -5.54
C ARG A 72 5.95 -3.99 -6.35
N THR A 73 6.47 -5.20 -6.56
CA THR A 73 5.76 -6.29 -7.22
C THR A 73 4.47 -6.64 -6.48
N LEU A 74 4.54 -6.72 -5.15
CA LEU A 74 3.38 -6.98 -4.30
C LEU A 74 2.28 -5.93 -4.49
N VAL A 75 2.63 -4.65 -4.38
CA VAL A 75 1.69 -3.53 -4.56
C VAL A 75 1.06 -3.57 -5.96
N HIS A 76 1.85 -3.81 -7.01
CA HIS A 76 1.32 -3.96 -8.37
C HIS A 76 0.38 -5.16 -8.49
N GLY A 77 0.68 -6.27 -7.81
CA GLY A 77 -0.19 -7.45 -7.74
C GLY A 77 -1.55 -7.12 -7.12
N VAL A 78 -1.56 -6.48 -5.95
CA VAL A 78 -2.80 -6.07 -5.26
C VAL A 78 -3.60 -5.08 -6.11
N LEU A 79 -2.95 -4.08 -6.70
CA LEU A 79 -3.61 -3.12 -7.59
C LEU A 79 -4.29 -3.80 -8.78
N ARG A 80 -3.65 -4.83 -9.35
CA ARG A 80 -4.25 -5.62 -10.43
C ARG A 80 -5.44 -6.44 -9.93
N GLU A 81 -5.32 -7.11 -8.79
CA GLU A 81 -6.45 -7.89 -8.22
C GLU A 81 -7.69 -7.00 -7.99
N GLN A 82 -7.49 -5.76 -7.53
CA GLN A 82 -8.57 -4.78 -7.32
C GLN A 82 -9.13 -4.19 -8.62
N SER A 83 -8.39 -4.19 -9.73
CA SER A 83 -8.91 -3.73 -11.03
C SER A 83 -9.76 -4.78 -11.76
N TYR A 84 -9.79 -6.03 -11.27
CA TYR A 84 -10.52 -7.15 -11.86
C TYR A 84 -11.82 -7.51 -11.12
N THR A 85 -12.30 -6.70 -10.17
CA THR A 85 -13.64 -6.88 -9.61
C THR A 85 -14.71 -6.59 -10.67
N PRO A 86 -15.53 -7.59 -11.10
CA PRO A 86 -16.61 -7.39 -12.06
C PRO A 86 -17.77 -6.57 -11.49
#